data_AF-A0A4Z0W7R8-F1
#
_entry.id   AF-A0A4Z0W7R8-F1
#
_cell.length_a   1.000
_cell.length_b   1.000
_cell.length_c   1.000
_cell.angle_alpha   90.00
_cell.angle_beta   90.00
_cell.angle_gamma   90.00
#
_symmetry.space_group_name_H-M   'P 1'
#
loop_
_entity.id
_entity.type
_entity.pdbx_description
1 polymer ?
#
loop_
_entity_poly.entity_id
_entity_poly.type
_entity_poly.pdbx_seq_one_letter_code
_entity_poly.pdbx_strand_id
1 'polypeptide(L)'
;MPATPAISATCVFRRNCWPVSSMAMRKPCTTCNTSSAWNGASTTISTRPHRNRTQKPAPVPTTDRATMLHQAEQSAILARVMPRRMGTMSGDTLDFGFRTWLAIGAGGLASFMLGALWYMLLFSKPWVAATGRNPEEFGEGPGPIMLLTLAGAIISTAVLAVVYQWSGGGSVLHGMGIGALLGVGVAAVETLKKAVYNYDERTRPWPLFAVDAGYAVAGLVLAGAVYALIA
;
A
#
# COMPACT_ATOMS: atom_id res chain seq x y z
N MET A 1 50.70 -26.72 3.32
CA MET A 1 50.22 -25.76 4.35
C MET A 1 51.19 -24.59 4.40
N PRO A 2 50.79 -23.38 4.83
CA PRO A 2 49.46 -22.75 4.71
C PRO A 2 49.42 -22.04 3.32
N ALA A 3 48.82 -20.88 3.02
CA ALA A 3 47.72 -20.09 3.61
C ALA A 3 46.99 -19.31 2.49
N THR A 4 45.72 -18.96 2.71
CA THR A 4 45.02 -17.82 2.08
C THR A 4 44.97 -16.64 3.06
N PRO A 5 44.95 -15.40 2.56
CA PRO A 5 44.16 -14.35 3.20
C PRO A 5 43.08 -13.82 2.25
N ALA A 6 41.84 -13.82 2.73
CA ALA A 6 40.71 -13.20 2.02
C ALA A 6 40.78 -11.67 2.14
N ILE A 7 40.62 -10.97 1.02
CA ILE A 7 40.39 -9.50 1.03
C ILE A 7 38.87 -9.27 1.04
N SER A 8 38.29 -9.30 2.25
CA SER A 8 36.92 -8.81 2.47
C SER A 8 36.91 -7.28 2.42
N ALA A 9 36.34 -6.73 1.35
CA ALA A 9 36.01 -5.31 1.27
C ALA A 9 34.73 -5.01 2.06
N THR A 10 34.83 -4.94 3.39
CA THR A 10 33.67 -4.68 4.26
C THR A 10 33.28 -3.20 4.23
N CYS A 11 32.40 -2.81 3.29
CA CYS A 11 31.78 -1.48 3.30
C CYS A 11 30.80 -1.33 4.48
N VAL A 12 31.30 -0.86 5.63
CA VAL A 12 30.48 -0.53 6.79
C VAL A 12 29.71 0.76 6.53
N PHE A 13 28.44 0.64 6.14
CA PHE A 13 27.54 1.78 5.95
C PHE A 13 27.10 2.34 7.32
N ARG A 14 27.90 3.23 7.90
CA ARG A 14 27.66 3.79 9.24
C ARG A 14 26.49 4.79 9.21
N ARG A 15 25.29 4.31 9.54
CA ARG A 15 24.15 5.16 9.91
C ARG A 15 24.49 5.96 11.17
N ASN A 16 24.94 7.20 11.01
CA ASN A 16 24.76 8.36 11.92
C ASN A 16 25.78 9.46 11.60
N CYS A 17 25.40 10.37 10.69
CA CYS A 17 26.03 11.68 10.50
C CYS A 17 24.95 12.76 10.57
N TRP A 18 24.54 13.11 11.79
CA TRP A 18 23.73 14.30 12.09
C TRP A 18 24.48 15.15 13.11
N PRO A 19 24.91 16.37 12.77
CA PRO A 19 25.12 17.43 13.73
C PRO A 19 23.87 18.32 13.81
N VAL A 20 23.59 18.78 15.02
CA VAL A 20 22.49 19.70 15.33
C VAL A 20 22.89 21.13 14.94
N SER A 21 21.90 21.92 14.49
CA SER A 21 21.91 23.38 14.38
C SER A 21 22.58 24.06 13.18
N SER A 22 21.97 25.18 12.80
CA SER A 22 22.41 26.23 11.86
C SER A 22 22.40 25.94 10.35
N MET A 23 22.22 27.02 9.60
CA MET A 23 21.63 27.07 8.26
C MET A 23 22.68 27.44 7.22
N ALA A 24 23.27 26.44 6.55
CA ALA A 24 24.21 26.67 5.44
C ALA A 24 24.24 25.51 4.43
N MET A 25 24.06 25.82 3.15
CA MET A 25 24.30 24.86 2.05
C MET A 25 25.79 24.48 1.97
N ARG A 26 26.12 23.18 1.94
CA ARG A 26 27.28 22.65 1.18
C ARG A 26 27.27 21.12 1.01
N LYS A 27 27.92 20.72 -0.07
CA LYS A 27 28.05 19.43 -0.78
C LYS A 27 28.32 18.18 0.09
N PRO A 28 28.00 16.96 -0.41
CA PRO A 28 28.32 15.70 0.28
C PRO A 28 29.83 15.48 0.42
N CYS A 29 30.26 15.08 1.62
CA CYS A 29 31.65 14.74 1.92
C CYS A 29 31.99 13.31 1.47
N THR A 30 32.59 13.15 0.29
CA THR A 30 33.36 11.95 -0.07
C THR A 30 34.84 12.14 0.30
N THR A 31 35.18 11.90 1.57
CA THR A 31 36.57 11.84 2.03
C THR A 31 37.01 10.39 2.23
N CYS A 32 37.54 9.76 1.18
CA CYS A 32 38.35 8.55 1.35
C CYS A 32 39.76 8.96 1.76
N ASN A 33 40.08 8.81 3.05
CA ASN A 33 41.43 9.01 3.55
C ASN A 33 42.27 7.75 3.29
N THR A 34 43.27 7.85 2.42
CA THR A 34 44.32 6.82 2.27
C THR A 34 45.62 7.32 2.90
N SER A 35 45.84 6.97 4.16
CA SER A 35 47.05 7.33 4.91
C SER A 35 47.86 6.10 5.32
N SER A 36 48.84 5.71 4.51
CA SER A 36 50.04 5.00 4.96
C SER A 36 51.16 5.20 3.95
N ALA A 37 52.18 5.96 4.32
CA ALA A 37 53.35 6.22 3.48
C ALA A 37 54.29 5.01 3.41
N TRP A 38 55.08 4.88 2.34
CA TRP A 38 56.54 5.12 2.37
C TRP A 38 57.18 4.87 0.99
N ASN A 39 58.28 5.59 0.71
CA ASN A 39 59.30 5.35 -0.34
C ASN A 39 58.94 5.46 -1.84
N GLY A 40 59.29 6.62 -2.42
CA GLY A 40 60.59 6.68 -3.09
C GLY A 40 60.76 5.95 -4.43
N ALA A 41 59.90 6.23 -5.42
CA ALA A 41 60.22 6.02 -6.83
C ALA A 41 59.47 7.02 -7.72
N SER A 42 60.20 7.93 -8.37
CA SER A 42 59.66 8.85 -9.38
C SER A 42 59.38 8.11 -10.70
N THR A 43 58.28 7.34 -10.71
CA THR A 43 57.86 6.59 -11.90
C THR A 43 56.98 7.47 -12.79
N THR A 44 57.56 7.96 -13.90
CA THR A 44 56.86 8.74 -14.92
C THR A 44 55.63 8.00 -15.42
N ILE A 45 54.43 8.53 -15.15
CA ILE A 45 53.16 7.94 -15.62
C ILE A 45 53.07 8.17 -17.14
N SER A 46 53.51 7.16 -17.90
CA SER A 46 53.27 7.07 -19.34
C SER A 46 51.77 6.87 -19.57
N THR A 47 51.07 7.94 -19.91
CA THR A 47 49.67 7.93 -20.35
C THR A 47 49.55 7.26 -21.72
N ARG A 48 49.66 5.93 -21.75
CA ARG A 48 49.30 5.15 -22.94
C ARG A 48 47.84 5.44 -23.28
N PRO A 49 47.50 5.90 -24.50
CA PRO A 49 46.11 6.07 -24.88
C PRO A 49 45.42 4.71 -24.80
N HIS A 50 44.19 4.69 -24.26
CA HIS A 50 43.36 3.49 -24.21
C HIS A 50 43.08 3.01 -25.63
N ARG A 51 43.89 2.07 -26.13
CA ARG A 51 43.70 1.46 -27.45
C ARG A 51 42.39 0.70 -27.39
N ASN A 52 41.37 1.25 -28.05
CA ASN A 52 40.02 0.70 -28.07
C ASN A 52 40.07 -0.70 -28.73
N ARG A 53 40.19 -1.75 -27.90
CA ARG A 53 40.29 -3.13 -28.37
C ARG A 53 38.89 -3.52 -28.79
N THR A 54 38.61 -3.41 -30.08
CA THR A 54 37.41 -3.98 -30.69
C THR A 54 37.30 -5.44 -30.25
N GLN A 55 36.35 -5.72 -29.36
CA GLN A 55 35.97 -7.10 -29.07
C GLN A 55 35.36 -7.63 -30.36
N LYS A 56 36.14 -8.43 -31.09
CA LYS A 56 35.63 -9.25 -32.18
C LYS A 56 34.49 -10.07 -31.57
N PRO A 57 33.24 -9.97 -32.07
CA PRO A 57 32.14 -10.75 -31.52
C PRO A 57 32.52 -12.23 -31.58
N ALA A 58 32.20 -12.97 -30.51
CA ALA A 58 32.42 -14.40 -30.49
C ALA A 58 31.72 -15.05 -31.70
N PRO A 59 32.32 -16.06 -32.35
CA PRO A 59 31.65 -16.76 -33.43
C PRO A 59 30.35 -17.36 -32.88
N VAL A 60 29.22 -17.00 -33.50
CA VAL A 60 27.94 -17.63 -33.20
C VAL A 60 28.12 -19.12 -33.45
N PRO A 61 27.83 -20.02 -32.49
CA PRO A 61 27.89 -21.44 -32.74
C PRO A 61 26.93 -21.75 -33.89
N THR A 62 27.44 -22.35 -34.96
CA THR A 62 26.62 -22.85 -36.06
C THR A 62 25.77 -23.98 -35.52
N THR A 63 24.58 -23.63 -35.04
CA THR A 63 23.63 -24.56 -34.46
C THR A 63 23.23 -25.57 -35.52
N ASP A 64 23.65 -26.82 -35.35
CA ASP A 64 23.32 -27.90 -36.27
C ASP A 64 21.80 -28.01 -36.43
N ARG A 65 21.34 -28.41 -37.61
CA ARG A 65 19.92 -28.58 -37.92
C ARG A 65 19.26 -29.54 -36.92
N ALA A 66 19.97 -30.57 -36.47
CA ALA A 66 19.51 -31.46 -35.39
C ALA A 66 19.24 -30.70 -34.08
N THR A 67 20.15 -29.82 -33.66
CA THR A 67 20.00 -29.00 -32.45
C THR A 67 18.88 -27.97 -32.59
N MET A 68 18.71 -27.37 -33.78
CA MET A 68 17.59 -26.46 -34.05
C MET A 68 16.23 -27.16 -33.99
N LEU A 69 16.12 -28.37 -34.52
CA LEU A 69 14.88 -29.17 -34.44
C LEU A 69 14.57 -29.56 -32.99
N HIS A 70 15.56 -30.03 -32.24
CA HIS A 70 15.39 -30.39 -30.84
C HIS A 70 14.99 -29.19 -29.96
N GLN A 71 15.52 -27.99 -30.26
CA GLN A 71 15.15 -26.76 -29.55
C GLN A 71 13.75 -26.25 -29.96
N ALA A 72 13.36 -26.44 -31.22
CA ALA A 72 12.00 -26.16 -31.68
C ALA A 72 10.96 -27.08 -31.01
N GLU A 73 11.23 -28.39 -30.94
CA GLU A 73 10.36 -29.35 -30.24
C GLU A 73 10.22 -29.03 -28.75
N GLN A 74 11.33 -28.72 -28.06
CA GLN A 74 11.24 -28.31 -26.65
C GLN A 74 10.45 -27.01 -26.47
N SER A 75 10.57 -26.03 -27.38
CA SER A 75 9.75 -24.82 -27.34
C SER A 75 8.26 -25.10 -27.54
N ALA A 76 7.91 -26.06 -28.41
CA ALA A 76 6.53 -26.47 -28.65
C ALA A 76 5.94 -27.28 -27.48
N ILE A 77 6.75 -28.12 -26.82
CA ILE A 77 6.35 -28.86 -25.61
C ILE A 77 6.13 -27.87 -24.46
N LEU A 78 7.05 -26.92 -24.24
CA LEU A 78 6.90 -25.89 -23.21
C LEU A 78 5.65 -25.02 -23.45
N ALA A 79 5.34 -24.68 -24.70
CA ALA A 79 4.11 -23.95 -25.05
C ALA A 79 2.81 -24.74 -24.83
N ARG A 80 2.88 -26.08 -24.78
CA ARG A 80 1.73 -26.97 -24.45
C ARG A 80 1.60 -27.23 -22.95
N VAL A 81 2.73 -27.34 -22.24
CA VAL A 81 2.76 -27.67 -20.81
C VAL A 81 2.59 -26.43 -19.93
N MET A 82 3.11 -25.26 -20.34
CA MET A 82 2.80 -24.01 -19.66
C MET A 82 1.43 -23.51 -20.12
N PRO A 83 0.40 -23.45 -19.24
CA PRO A 83 -0.77 -22.67 -19.55
C PRO A 83 -0.34 -21.21 -19.70
N ARG A 84 -0.55 -20.60 -20.88
CA ARG A 84 -0.60 -19.14 -21.05
C ARG A 84 -1.82 -18.58 -20.33
N ARG A 85 -1.82 -18.70 -19.00
CA ARG A 85 -2.64 -17.93 -18.07
C ARG A 85 -1.80 -16.92 -17.30
N MET A 86 -0.73 -16.46 -17.94
CA MET A 86 -0.43 -15.04 -17.97
C MET A 86 -1.56 -14.34 -18.75
N GLY A 87 -2.75 -14.33 -18.15
CA GLY A 87 -3.60 -13.16 -18.30
C GLY A 87 -2.70 -12.00 -17.90
N THR A 88 -2.68 -10.96 -18.71
CA THR A 88 -2.02 -9.72 -18.32
C THR A 88 -2.65 -9.31 -16.99
N MET A 89 -1.91 -9.52 -15.88
CA MET A 89 -1.91 -8.56 -14.77
C MET A 89 -1.34 -7.30 -15.37
N SER A 90 -2.19 -6.67 -16.18
CA SER A 90 -1.95 -5.39 -16.78
C SER A 90 -1.79 -4.50 -15.58
N GLY A 91 -0.63 -3.84 -15.48
CA GLY A 91 -0.31 -2.92 -14.40
C GLY A 91 -1.12 -1.65 -14.60
N ASP A 92 -2.44 -1.81 -14.65
CA ASP A 92 -3.38 -0.81 -15.10
C ASP A 92 -3.38 0.30 -14.05
N THR A 93 -2.97 1.46 -14.52
CA THR A 93 -3.08 2.72 -13.81
C THR A 93 -4.46 2.83 -13.19
N LEU A 94 -4.53 3.08 -11.88
CA LEU A 94 -5.78 3.32 -11.15
C LEU A 94 -6.63 4.34 -11.93
N ASP A 95 -7.79 3.90 -12.41
CA ASP A 95 -8.70 4.74 -13.18
C ASP A 95 -9.52 5.62 -12.23
N PHE A 96 -9.13 6.89 -12.17
CA PHE A 96 -9.82 7.95 -11.46
C PHE A 96 -10.58 8.88 -12.42
N GLY A 97 -11.17 8.31 -13.47
CA GLY A 97 -12.11 9.00 -14.34
C GLY A 97 -13.38 9.47 -13.60
N PHE A 98 -14.20 10.27 -14.29
CA PHE A 98 -15.42 10.87 -13.74
C PHE A 98 -16.38 9.83 -13.11
N ARG A 99 -16.49 8.64 -13.72
CA ARG A 99 -17.30 7.52 -13.21
C ARG A 99 -16.84 7.08 -11.81
N THR A 100 -15.53 6.90 -11.61
CA THR A 100 -14.93 6.51 -10.33
C THR A 100 -15.22 7.55 -9.25
N TRP A 101 -15.09 8.84 -9.56
CA TRP A 101 -15.42 9.91 -8.60
C TRP A 101 -16.91 9.95 -8.25
N LEU A 102 -17.80 9.72 -9.21
CA LEU A 102 -19.23 9.55 -8.96
C LEU A 102 -19.52 8.35 -8.05
N ALA A 103 -18.90 7.20 -8.32
CA ALA A 103 -19.03 5.99 -7.53
C ALA A 103 -18.53 6.17 -6.09
N ILE A 104 -17.40 6.86 -5.90
CA ILE A 104 -16.84 7.21 -4.58
C ILE A 104 -17.79 8.14 -3.82
N GLY A 105 -18.29 9.20 -4.46
CA GLY A 105 -19.24 10.12 -3.85
C GLY A 105 -20.56 9.44 -3.46
N ALA A 106 -21.10 8.60 -4.33
CA ALA A 106 -22.33 7.85 -4.08
C ALA A 106 -22.17 6.82 -2.96
N GLY A 107 -21.07 6.04 -2.93
CA GLY A 107 -20.80 5.07 -1.88
C GLY A 107 -20.57 5.73 -0.51
N GLY A 108 -19.82 6.84 -0.48
CA GLY A 108 -19.61 7.63 0.74
C GLY A 108 -20.91 8.23 1.28
N LEU A 109 -21.73 8.80 0.39
CA LEU A 109 -23.04 9.33 0.77
C LEU A 109 -24.00 8.24 1.26
N ALA A 110 -24.00 7.05 0.63
CA ALA A 110 -24.81 5.92 1.06
C ALA A 110 -24.42 5.43 2.47
N SER A 111 -23.11 5.30 2.77
CA SER A 111 -22.65 4.98 4.13
C SER A 111 -22.98 6.07 5.15
N PHE A 112 -22.89 7.35 4.77
CA PHE A 112 -23.25 8.46 5.65
C PHE A 112 -24.76 8.50 5.97
N MET A 113 -25.61 8.27 4.97
CA MET A 113 -27.06 8.12 5.16
C MET A 113 -27.42 6.89 6.01
N LEU A 114 -26.69 5.78 5.83
CA LEU A 114 -26.82 4.62 6.72
C LEU A 114 -26.46 5.00 8.17
N GLY A 115 -25.43 5.83 8.40
CA GLY A 115 -25.07 6.30 9.74
C GLY A 115 -26.21 7.08 10.41
N ALA A 116 -26.85 8.00 9.69
CA ALA A 116 -28.03 8.70 10.18
C ALA A 116 -29.16 7.71 10.55
N LEU A 117 -29.48 6.76 9.67
CA LEU A 117 -30.51 5.73 9.92
C LEU A 117 -30.15 4.81 11.10
N TRP A 118 -28.88 4.43 11.23
CA TRP A 118 -28.37 3.51 12.24
C TRP A 118 -28.46 4.10 13.63
N TYR A 119 -27.92 5.31 13.83
CA TYR A 119 -27.87 5.96 15.14
C TYR A 119 -29.15 6.71 15.53
N MET A 120 -29.98 7.15 14.58
CA MET A 120 -31.25 7.82 14.90
C MET A 120 -32.45 6.88 15.03
N LEU A 121 -32.49 5.76 14.29
CA LEU A 121 -33.67 4.90 14.24
C LEU A 121 -33.43 3.46 14.72
N LEU A 122 -32.46 2.75 14.15
CA LEU A 122 -32.27 1.30 14.42
C LEU A 122 -31.65 1.03 15.79
N PHE A 123 -30.57 1.74 16.12
CA PHE A 123 -29.73 1.48 17.31
C PHE A 123 -29.61 2.69 18.25
N SER A 124 -30.47 3.71 18.09
CA SER A 124 -30.50 4.91 18.95
C SER A 124 -30.53 4.57 20.45
N LYS A 125 -31.51 3.78 20.89
CA LYS A 125 -31.67 3.38 22.31
C LYS A 125 -30.45 2.65 22.89
N PRO A 126 -29.95 1.54 22.29
CA PRO A 126 -28.78 0.85 22.83
C PRO A 126 -27.51 1.69 22.75
N TRP A 127 -27.35 2.54 21.74
CA TRP A 127 -26.18 3.44 21.62
C TRP A 127 -26.15 4.50 22.73
N VAL A 128 -27.24 5.25 22.94
CA VAL A 128 -27.33 6.24 24.03
C VAL A 128 -27.13 5.55 25.39
N ALA A 129 -27.79 4.42 25.63
CA ALA A 129 -27.62 3.65 26.86
C ALA A 129 -26.20 3.07 27.05
N ALA A 130 -25.44 2.89 25.97
CA ALA A 130 -24.05 2.43 26.02
C ALA A 130 -23.04 3.57 26.21
N THR A 131 -23.30 4.77 25.68
CA THR A 131 -22.42 5.93 25.89
C THR A 131 -22.45 6.45 27.32
N GLY A 132 -23.56 6.28 28.05
CA GLY A 132 -23.70 6.73 29.45
C GLY A 132 -23.90 8.25 29.60
N ARG A 133 -24.27 8.93 28.51
CA ARG A 133 -24.52 10.38 28.43
C ARG A 133 -26.00 10.68 28.33
N ASN A 134 -26.43 11.83 28.83
CA ASN A 134 -27.82 12.26 28.68
C ASN A 134 -28.10 12.68 27.21
N PRO A 135 -29.33 12.48 26.69
CA PRO A 135 -29.73 12.96 25.37
C PRO A 135 -29.44 14.45 25.13
N GLU A 136 -29.59 15.28 26.18
CA GLU A 136 -29.30 16.72 26.12
C GLU A 136 -27.80 17.06 25.93
N GLU A 137 -26.88 16.14 26.22
CA GLU A 137 -25.43 16.34 26.02
C GLU A 137 -25.02 16.17 24.54
N PHE A 138 -25.87 15.56 23.71
CA PHE A 138 -25.70 15.47 22.27
C PHE A 138 -26.24 16.75 21.60
N GLY A 139 -25.54 17.86 21.84
CA GLY A 139 -26.00 19.22 21.58
C GLY A 139 -26.53 19.52 20.16
N GLU A 140 -27.38 20.55 20.09
CA GLU A 140 -28.10 20.93 18.88
C GLU A 140 -27.16 21.40 17.74
N GLY A 141 -27.36 20.84 16.54
CA GLY A 141 -26.75 21.32 15.30
C GLY A 141 -25.29 20.89 15.02
N PRO A 142 -24.99 19.59 14.87
CA PRO A 142 -23.63 19.08 14.61
C PRO A 142 -23.13 19.31 13.17
N GLY A 143 -23.46 20.44 12.53
CA GLY A 143 -23.16 20.74 11.12
C GLY A 143 -21.70 20.47 10.70
N PRO A 144 -20.69 21.02 11.41
CA PRO A 144 -19.28 20.75 11.13
C PRO A 144 -18.88 19.27 11.32
N ILE A 145 -19.42 18.60 12.34
CA ILE A 145 -19.13 17.19 12.65
C ILE A 145 -19.74 16.26 11.59
N MET A 146 -20.96 16.56 11.13
CA MET A 146 -21.62 15.85 10.04
C MET A 146 -20.84 16.00 8.73
N LEU A 147 -20.34 17.21 8.42
CA LEU A 147 -19.50 17.44 7.25
C LEU A 147 -18.18 16.63 7.32
N LEU A 148 -17.52 16.59 8.48
CA LEU A 148 -16.32 15.77 8.70
C LEU A 148 -16.61 14.27 8.57
N THR A 149 -17.78 13.81 9.03
CA THR A 149 -18.20 12.40 8.94
C THR A 149 -18.51 12.01 7.49
N LEU A 150 -19.18 12.89 6.73
CA LEU A 150 -19.40 12.70 5.29
C LEU A 150 -18.07 12.68 4.52
N ALA A 151 -17.15 13.62 4.80
CA ALA A 151 -15.82 13.62 4.21
C ALA A 151 -15.04 12.34 4.54
N GLY A 152 -15.11 11.87 5.79
CA GLY A 152 -14.53 10.59 6.21
C GLY A 152 -15.11 9.39 5.46
N ALA A 153 -16.43 9.34 5.24
CA ALA A 153 -17.09 8.29 4.48
C ALA A 153 -16.68 8.29 2.99
N ILE A 154 -16.55 9.48 2.38
CA ILE A 154 -16.05 9.64 1.01
C ILE A 154 -14.59 9.17 0.91
N ILE A 155 -13.72 9.58 1.84
CA ILE A 155 -12.31 9.14 1.87
C ILE A 155 -12.19 7.63 2.06
N SER A 156 -12.99 7.05 2.97
CA SER A 156 -13.03 5.60 3.20
C SER A 156 -13.46 4.85 1.93
N THR A 157 -14.44 5.39 1.19
CA THR A 157 -14.88 4.84 -0.09
C THR A 157 -13.82 5.00 -1.18
N ALA A 158 -13.04 6.08 -1.18
CA ALA A 158 -11.90 6.25 -2.09
C ALA A 158 -10.77 5.24 -1.83
N VAL A 159 -10.49 4.91 -0.57
CA VAL A 159 -9.55 3.82 -0.21
C VAL A 159 -10.11 2.47 -0.66
N LEU A 160 -11.40 2.21 -0.45
CA LEU A 160 -12.06 1.00 -0.94
C LEU A 160 -11.97 0.87 -2.46
N ALA A 161 -12.18 1.98 -3.19
CA ALA A 161 -12.07 2.03 -4.65
C ALA A 161 -10.69 1.58 -5.15
N VAL A 162 -9.61 2.04 -4.50
CA VAL A 162 -8.23 1.61 -4.82
C VAL A 162 -8.06 0.11 -4.61
N VAL A 163 -8.53 -0.43 -3.47
CA VAL A 163 -8.43 -1.87 -3.17
C VAL A 163 -9.25 -2.71 -4.16
N TYR A 164 -10.43 -2.24 -4.57
CA TYR A 164 -11.27 -2.90 -5.58
C TYR A 164 -10.63 -2.92 -6.97
N GLN A 165 -9.98 -1.82 -7.39
CA GLN A 165 -9.27 -1.81 -8.66
C GLN A 165 -8.02 -2.73 -8.61
N TRP A 166 -7.25 -2.70 -7.53
CA TRP A 166 -6.11 -3.61 -7.34
C TRP A 166 -6.49 -5.09 -7.28
N SER A 167 -7.70 -5.44 -6.81
CA SER A 167 -8.19 -6.82 -6.83
C SER A 167 -8.70 -7.29 -8.21
N GLY A 168 -8.68 -6.40 -9.21
CA GLY A 168 -9.20 -6.64 -10.57
C GLY A 168 -10.70 -6.40 -10.73
N GLY A 169 -11.41 -5.99 -9.67
CA GLY A 169 -12.83 -5.66 -9.70
C GLY A 169 -13.75 -6.79 -10.17
N GLY A 170 -14.90 -6.42 -10.74
CA GLY A 170 -15.75 -7.31 -11.56
C GLY A 170 -17.11 -7.74 -11.00
N SER A 171 -17.46 -7.41 -9.75
CA SER A 171 -18.85 -7.61 -9.26
C SER A 171 -19.19 -6.81 -7.99
N VAL A 172 -20.48 -6.53 -7.80
CA VAL A 172 -21.02 -5.94 -6.56
C VAL A 172 -20.65 -6.78 -5.32
N LEU A 173 -20.68 -8.10 -5.42
CA LEU A 173 -20.28 -9.00 -4.32
C LEU A 173 -18.79 -8.88 -3.98
N HIS A 174 -17.93 -8.61 -4.97
CA HIS A 174 -16.51 -8.32 -4.73
C HIS A 174 -16.36 -6.99 -3.98
N GLY A 175 -17.11 -5.94 -4.37
CA GLY A 175 -17.16 -4.66 -3.64
C GLY A 175 -17.64 -4.82 -2.20
N MET A 176 -18.69 -5.60 -1.97
CA MET A 176 -19.18 -5.96 -0.63
C MET A 176 -18.12 -6.73 0.18
N GLY A 177 -17.42 -7.68 -0.44
CA GLY A 177 -16.37 -8.47 0.20
C GLY A 177 -15.18 -7.61 0.66
N ILE A 178 -14.76 -6.64 -0.15
CA ILE A 178 -13.72 -5.68 0.22
C ILE A 178 -14.22 -4.72 1.30
N GLY A 179 -15.47 -4.26 1.21
CA GLY A 179 -16.12 -3.49 2.26
C GLY A 179 -16.16 -4.22 3.61
N ALA A 180 -16.48 -5.51 3.59
CA ALA A 180 -16.45 -6.36 4.79
C ALA A 180 -15.02 -6.55 5.32
N LEU A 181 -14.03 -6.75 4.44
CA LEU A 181 -12.63 -6.92 4.82
C LEU A 181 -12.06 -5.65 5.48
N LEU A 182 -12.29 -4.47 4.89
CA LEU A 182 -11.88 -3.19 5.46
C LEU A 182 -12.67 -2.86 6.74
N GLY A 183 -13.97 -3.16 6.75
CA GLY A 183 -14.85 -2.99 7.90
C GLY A 183 -14.41 -3.80 9.11
N VAL A 184 -14.19 -5.10 8.95
CA VAL A 184 -13.78 -5.99 10.05
C VAL A 184 -12.30 -5.82 10.39
N GLY A 185 -11.43 -5.74 9.38
CA GLY A 185 -9.97 -5.73 9.57
C GLY A 185 -9.39 -4.40 10.04
N VAL A 186 -10.03 -3.27 9.72
CA VAL A 186 -9.55 -1.93 10.08
C VAL A 186 -10.54 -1.22 11.00
N ALA A 187 -11.76 -0.98 10.52
CA ALA A 187 -12.68 -0.07 11.21
C ALA A 187 -13.23 -0.66 12.53
N ALA A 188 -13.57 -1.95 12.57
CA ALA A 188 -13.97 -2.65 13.80
C ALA A 188 -12.81 -2.76 14.81
N VAL A 189 -11.56 -2.91 14.35
CA VAL A 189 -10.39 -2.88 15.25
C VAL A 189 -10.17 -1.47 15.84
N GLU A 190 -10.48 -0.42 15.08
CA GLU A 190 -10.47 0.95 15.57
C GLU A 190 -11.61 1.21 16.60
N THR A 191 -12.83 0.73 16.36
CA THR A 191 -13.93 0.87 17.33
C THR A 191 -13.68 0.03 18.59
N LEU A 192 -13.02 -1.12 18.47
CA LEU A 192 -12.56 -1.89 19.65
C LEU A 192 -11.57 -1.09 20.48
N LYS A 193 -10.62 -0.38 19.86
CA LYS A 193 -9.71 0.53 20.59
C LYS A 193 -10.48 1.65 21.30
N LYS A 194 -11.49 2.24 20.68
CA LYS A 194 -12.34 3.26 21.32
C LYS A 194 -13.04 2.67 22.55
N ALA A 195 -13.65 1.50 22.42
CA ALA A 195 -14.32 0.81 23.53
C ALA A 195 -13.39 0.34 24.66
N VAL A 196 -12.11 0.07 24.37
CA VAL A 196 -11.13 -0.43 25.37
C VAL A 196 -10.32 0.68 26.03
N TYR A 197 -10.03 1.79 25.34
CA TYR A 197 -9.15 2.85 25.86
C TYR A 197 -9.89 4.14 26.25
N ASN A 198 -11.03 4.46 25.63
CA ASN A 198 -11.80 5.66 25.96
C ASN A 198 -12.92 5.36 26.96
N TYR A 199 -12.57 4.78 28.11
CA TYR A 199 -13.52 4.61 29.21
C TYR A 199 -13.79 5.95 29.92
N ASP A 200 -14.99 6.46 29.74
CA ASP A 200 -15.70 7.12 30.84
C ASP A 200 -16.25 6.02 31.76
N GLU A 201 -16.29 6.24 33.08
CA GLU A 201 -16.86 5.29 34.06
C GLU A 201 -18.33 4.94 33.75
N ARG A 202 -19.03 5.84 33.04
CA ARG A 202 -20.44 5.67 32.63
C ARG A 202 -20.61 4.84 31.36
N THR A 203 -19.56 4.68 30.55
CA THR A 203 -19.63 4.02 29.23
C THR A 203 -19.63 2.50 29.36
N ARG A 204 -20.52 1.83 28.63
CA ARG A 204 -20.59 0.37 28.50
C ARG A 204 -19.81 -0.07 27.26
N PRO A 205 -18.63 -0.70 27.43
CA PRO A 205 -17.66 -0.94 26.35
C PRO A 205 -18.18 -1.92 25.29
N TRP A 206 -18.69 -3.08 25.71
CA TRP A 206 -19.10 -4.16 24.80
C TRP A 206 -20.36 -3.81 23.98
N PRO A 207 -21.43 -3.21 24.55
CA PRO A 207 -22.56 -2.74 23.76
C PRO A 207 -22.18 -1.62 22.78
N LEU A 208 -21.33 -0.67 23.19
CA LEU A 208 -20.87 0.41 22.32
C LEU A 208 -20.04 -0.15 21.16
N PHE A 209 -19.09 -1.04 21.44
CA PHE A 209 -18.33 -1.76 20.42
C PHE A 209 -19.25 -2.49 19.43
N ALA A 210 -20.25 -3.23 19.90
CA ALA A 210 -21.15 -3.99 19.02
C ALA A 210 -21.95 -3.09 18.06
N VAL A 211 -22.43 -1.93 18.54
CA VAL A 211 -23.16 -0.96 17.70
C VAL A 211 -22.23 -0.27 16.71
N ASP A 212 -21.07 0.22 17.17
CA ASP A 212 -20.14 1.00 16.35
C ASP A 212 -19.36 0.14 15.34
N ALA A 213 -18.93 -1.06 15.73
CA ALA A 213 -18.35 -2.03 14.80
C ALA A 213 -19.40 -2.53 13.79
N GLY A 214 -20.64 -2.75 14.24
CA GLY A 214 -21.76 -3.11 13.37
C GLY A 214 -22.01 -2.06 12.28
N TYR A 215 -22.08 -0.78 12.68
CA TYR A 215 -22.16 0.34 11.74
C TYR A 215 -20.95 0.39 10.79
N ALA A 216 -19.73 0.31 11.34
CA ALA A 216 -18.51 0.43 10.54
C ALA A 216 -18.40 -0.66 9.45
N VAL A 217 -18.77 -1.91 9.78
CA VAL A 217 -18.82 -3.01 8.81
C VAL A 217 -19.96 -2.81 7.82
N ALA A 218 -21.18 -2.54 8.29
CA ALA A 218 -22.35 -2.39 7.42
C ALA A 218 -22.21 -1.20 6.45
N GLY A 219 -21.66 -0.07 6.91
CA GLY A 219 -21.39 1.12 6.12
C GLY A 219 -20.35 0.88 5.03
N LEU A 220 -19.24 0.21 5.34
CA LEU A 220 -18.23 -0.12 4.34
C LEU A 220 -18.69 -1.20 3.35
N VAL A 221 -19.49 -2.19 3.78
CA VAL A 221 -20.15 -3.15 2.88
C VAL A 221 -21.12 -2.43 1.92
N LEU A 222 -21.93 -1.50 2.43
CA LEU A 222 -22.85 -0.70 1.60
C LEU A 222 -22.10 0.22 0.64
N ALA A 223 -21.08 0.94 1.11
CA ALA A 223 -20.24 1.79 0.27
C ALA A 223 -19.56 0.99 -0.84
N GLY A 224 -19.04 -0.20 -0.52
CA GLY A 224 -18.44 -1.11 -1.48
C GLY A 224 -19.43 -1.67 -2.50
N ALA A 225 -20.65 -1.99 -2.07
CA ALA A 225 -21.74 -2.41 -2.97
C ALA A 225 -22.11 -1.30 -3.96
N VAL A 226 -22.32 -0.07 -3.47
CA VAL A 226 -22.71 1.09 -4.27
C VAL A 226 -21.57 1.51 -5.21
N TYR A 227 -20.33 1.50 -4.74
CA TYR A 227 -19.15 1.78 -5.57
C TYR A 227 -19.05 0.77 -6.72
N ALA A 228 -19.07 -0.53 -6.42
CA ALA A 228 -18.95 -1.60 -7.42
C ALA A 228 -20.18 -1.78 -8.33
N LEU A 229 -21.28 -1.09 -8.05
CA LEU A 229 -22.47 -1.01 -8.92
C LEU A 229 -22.33 0.10 -9.99
N ILE A 230 -21.50 1.12 -9.73
CA ILE A 230 -21.39 2.33 -10.57
C ILE A 230 -20.07 2.37 -11.37
N ALA A 231 -18.99 1.84 -10.77
CA ALA A 231 -17.63 1.82 -11.30
C ALA A 231 -17.46 0.90 -12.52
#